data_AF-A0A7J5ELQ0-F1
#
_entry.id   AF-A0A7J5ELQ0-F1
#
_cell.length_a   1.000
_cell.length_b   1.000
_cell.length_c   1.000
_cell.angle_alpha   90.00
_cell.angle_beta   90.00
_cell.angle_gamma   90.00
#
_symmetry.space_group_name_H-M   'P 1'
#
loop_
_entity.id
_entity.type
_entity.pdbx_description
1 polymer ?
#
loop_
_entity_poly.entity_id
_entity_poly.type
_entity_poly.pdbx_seq_one_letter_code
_entity_poly.pdbx_strand_id
1 'polypeptide(L)'
;MDAPPAPADAPSLLGDLPPLLLAEVDEATIKSSVALNNAGYAAHKKKDWATAEAKYREAVKADPGNLRARYNLACVYSSSDQAERAFAVLEQFKRPDCRACDAVLVKAKEDREWAARTQDPRFLAIVDGLTPAKTDMKQVTKLLITALRTGKTDGLEPYVHPRHPIAHSVLAYSPDQPPPDRYYGWSGFLKLVGKGDRSIEDNGVRSCTDSCCHTGGRGDSSYVVDKVCFSGTGDVLFISEIELDPGPI
;
A
#
# COMPACT_ATOMS: atom_id res chain seq x y z
N MET A 1 -7.17 -20.74 -50.69
CA MET A 1 -6.78 -19.37 -50.30
C MET A 1 -6.28 -19.50 -48.89
N ASP A 2 -4.98 -19.70 -48.71
CA ASP A 2 -4.38 -19.79 -47.39
C ASP A 2 -4.45 -18.42 -46.72
N ALA A 3 -4.98 -18.39 -45.50
CA ALA A 3 -4.93 -17.20 -44.66
C ALA A 3 -3.45 -16.82 -44.45
N PRO A 4 -3.09 -15.54 -44.52
CA PRO A 4 -1.73 -15.12 -44.22
C PRO A 4 -1.36 -15.54 -42.79
N PRO A 5 -0.13 -16.04 -42.55
CA PRO A 5 0.30 -16.39 -41.20
C PRO A 5 0.20 -15.16 -40.31
N ALA A 6 -0.38 -15.33 -39.11
CA ALA A 6 -0.41 -14.29 -38.10
C ALA A 6 1.02 -13.75 -37.88
N PRO A 7 1.21 -12.43 -37.76
CA PRO A 7 2.55 -11.87 -37.61
C PRO A 7 3.23 -12.44 -36.36
N ALA A 8 4.42 -13.02 -36.56
CA ALA A 8 5.27 -13.47 -35.47
C ALA A 8 5.69 -12.28 -34.61
N ASP A 9 5.42 -12.40 -33.31
CA ASP A 9 6.02 -11.67 -32.19
C ASP A 9 6.05 -10.14 -32.29
N ALA A 10 4.88 -9.50 -32.15
CA ALA A 10 4.86 -8.13 -31.64
C ALA A 10 5.58 -8.10 -30.28
N PRO A 11 6.53 -7.16 -30.04
CA PRO A 11 7.21 -7.08 -28.76
C PRO A 11 6.18 -6.92 -27.64
N SER A 12 6.30 -7.75 -26.59
CA SER A 12 5.46 -7.65 -25.39
C SER A 12 5.38 -6.18 -24.96
N LEU A 13 4.16 -5.65 -24.80
CA LEU A 13 3.92 -4.27 -24.34
C LEU A 13 4.58 -3.98 -22.99
N LEU A 14 4.88 -5.04 -22.22
CA LEU A 14 5.54 -4.97 -20.91
C LEU A 14 7.07 -5.12 -21.00
N GLY A 15 7.60 -5.52 -22.17
CA GLY A 15 9.01 -5.88 -22.32
C GLY A 15 9.44 -6.92 -21.30
N ASP A 16 10.53 -6.66 -20.59
CA ASP A 16 11.07 -7.51 -19.51
C ASP A 16 10.52 -7.18 -18.11
N LEU A 17 9.37 -6.51 -18.00
CA LEU A 17 8.76 -6.22 -16.69
C LEU A 17 8.28 -7.53 -16.04
N PRO A 18 8.71 -7.85 -14.80
CA PRO A 18 8.26 -9.07 -14.14
C PRO A 18 6.76 -9.01 -13.80
N PRO A 19 6.09 -10.18 -13.67
CA PRO A 19 4.70 -10.23 -13.22
C PRO A 19 4.54 -9.54 -11.86
N LEU A 20 3.35 -9.00 -11.57
CA LEU A 20 3.04 -8.46 -10.25
C LEU A 20 3.01 -9.59 -9.21
N LEU A 21 3.99 -9.61 -8.31
CA LEU A 21 4.10 -10.63 -7.26
C LEU A 21 4.15 -9.96 -5.88
N LEU A 22 3.13 -10.20 -5.06
CA LEU A 22 3.04 -9.71 -3.68
C LEU A 22 3.68 -10.66 -2.66
N ALA A 23 4.62 -11.48 -3.12
CA ALA A 23 5.37 -12.37 -2.24
C ALA A 23 6.19 -11.56 -1.21
N GLU A 24 6.43 -12.18 -0.06
CA GLU A 24 7.31 -11.64 0.98
C GLU A 24 8.72 -11.46 0.43
N VAL A 25 9.38 -10.36 0.80
CA VAL A 25 10.80 -10.12 0.57
C VAL A 25 11.39 -9.42 1.79
N ASP A 26 12.71 -9.34 1.86
CA ASP A 26 13.36 -8.63 2.95
C ASP A 26 13.18 -7.10 2.89
N GLU A 27 13.38 -6.46 4.04
CA GLU A 27 13.26 -5.01 4.18
C GLU A 27 14.25 -4.24 3.30
N ALA A 28 15.45 -4.79 3.07
CA ALA A 28 16.46 -4.16 2.23
C ALA A 28 15.98 -4.04 0.77
N THR A 29 15.31 -5.07 0.27
CA THR A 29 14.68 -5.11 -1.05
C THR A 29 13.58 -4.06 -1.15
N ILE A 30 12.70 -3.96 -0.13
CA ILE A 30 11.65 -2.93 -0.08
C ILE A 30 12.26 -1.52 -0.10
N LYS A 31 13.26 -1.26 0.75
CA LYS A 31 13.92 0.05 0.84
C LYS A 31 14.61 0.42 -0.47
N SER A 32 15.32 -0.52 -1.08
CA SER A 32 15.99 -0.33 -2.37
C SER A 32 14.99 0.02 -3.48
N SER A 33 13.89 -0.74 -3.59
CA SER A 33 12.86 -0.47 -4.60
C SER A 33 12.14 0.86 -4.38
N VAL A 34 11.91 1.27 -3.12
CA VAL A 34 11.36 2.59 -2.76
C VAL A 34 12.32 3.72 -3.16
N ALA A 35 13.63 3.56 -2.95
CA ALA A 35 14.62 4.54 -3.36
C ALA A 35 14.64 4.72 -4.90
N LEU A 36 14.62 3.61 -5.65
CA LEU A 36 14.52 3.62 -7.12
C LEU A 36 13.21 4.27 -7.60
N ASN A 37 12.08 3.96 -6.96
CA ASN A 37 10.81 4.64 -7.23
C ASN A 37 10.91 6.16 -7.01
N ASN A 38 11.53 6.60 -5.92
CA ASN A 38 11.66 8.03 -5.62
C ASN A 38 12.56 8.74 -6.64
N ALA A 39 13.62 8.08 -7.12
CA ALA A 39 14.44 8.58 -8.22
C ALA A 39 13.63 8.70 -9.53
N GLY A 40 12.84 7.67 -9.87
CA GLY A 40 11.93 7.72 -11.02
C GLY A 40 10.88 8.83 -10.90
N TYR A 41 10.37 9.06 -9.70
CA TYR A 41 9.42 10.15 -9.42
C TYR A 41 10.04 11.53 -9.58
N ALA A 42 11.30 11.71 -9.17
CA ALA A 42 12.02 12.95 -9.42
C ALA A 42 12.19 13.23 -10.92
N ALA A 43 12.49 12.21 -11.73
CA ALA A 43 12.56 12.32 -13.20
C ALA A 43 11.18 12.58 -13.84
N HIS A 44 10.14 11.85 -13.38
CA HIS A 44 8.75 12.04 -13.82
C HIS A 44 8.33 13.50 -13.63
N LYS A 45 8.56 14.10 -12.45
CA LYS A 45 8.24 15.52 -12.20
C LYS A 45 8.93 16.50 -13.17
N LYS A 46 10.09 16.12 -13.71
CA LYS A 46 10.83 16.90 -14.73
C LYS A 46 10.37 16.59 -16.16
N LYS A 47 9.38 15.71 -16.34
CA LYS A 47 8.93 15.16 -17.62
C LYS A 47 10.03 14.42 -18.40
N ASP A 48 11.07 13.98 -17.69
CA ASP A 48 12.09 13.09 -18.25
C ASP A 48 11.55 11.66 -18.22
N TRP A 49 10.73 11.35 -19.23
CA TRP A 49 10.00 10.08 -19.32
C TRP A 49 10.94 8.88 -19.43
N ALA A 50 12.05 9.01 -20.17
CA ALA A 50 13.00 7.94 -20.38
C ALA A 50 13.70 7.55 -19.07
N THR A 51 14.19 8.54 -18.32
CA THR A 51 14.83 8.28 -17.01
C THR A 51 13.80 7.78 -16.00
N ALA A 52 12.59 8.34 -15.99
CA ALA A 52 11.53 7.90 -15.09
C ALA A 52 11.15 6.43 -15.34
N GLU A 53 10.91 6.07 -16.61
CA GLU A 53 10.64 4.70 -17.04
C GLU A 53 11.77 3.75 -16.59
N ALA A 54 13.03 4.07 -16.89
CA ALA A 54 14.16 3.25 -16.51
C ALA A 54 14.19 2.97 -15.00
N LYS A 55 14.03 4.03 -14.17
CA LYS A 55 14.04 3.90 -12.71
C LYS A 55 12.86 3.15 -12.13
N TYR A 56 11.66 3.32 -12.69
CA TYR A 56 10.53 2.50 -12.26
C TYR A 56 10.68 1.04 -12.67
N ARG A 57 11.23 0.75 -13.85
CA ARG A 57 11.52 -0.63 -14.27
C ARG A 57 12.59 -1.27 -13.40
N GLU A 58 13.65 -0.55 -13.02
CA GLU A 58 14.63 -0.99 -12.02
C GLU A 58 13.94 -1.28 -10.67
N ALA A 59 13.07 -0.39 -10.18
CA ALA A 59 12.34 -0.57 -8.93
C ALA A 59 11.45 -1.83 -8.95
N VAL A 60 10.72 -2.06 -10.04
CA VAL A 60 9.85 -3.24 -10.20
C VAL A 60 10.64 -4.54 -10.40
N LYS A 61 11.85 -4.48 -10.98
CA LYS A 61 12.75 -5.64 -11.04
C LYS A 61 13.34 -5.99 -9.68
N ALA A 62 13.75 -4.99 -8.90
CA ALA A 62 14.21 -5.18 -7.53
C ALA A 62 13.09 -5.75 -6.65
N ASP A 63 11.87 -5.25 -6.84
CA ASP A 63 10.69 -5.65 -6.10
C ASP A 63 9.46 -5.74 -7.03
N PRO A 64 9.12 -6.95 -7.50
CA PRO A 64 7.95 -7.14 -8.36
C PRO A 64 6.62 -6.75 -7.69
N GLY A 65 6.59 -6.66 -6.36
CA GLY A 65 5.45 -6.27 -5.54
C GLY A 65 5.40 -4.79 -5.20
N ASN A 66 6.33 -3.96 -5.71
CA ASN A 66 6.27 -2.50 -5.52
C ASN A 66 5.15 -1.89 -6.37
N LEU A 67 3.94 -1.94 -5.82
CA LEU A 67 2.71 -1.42 -6.45
C LEU A 67 2.85 0.05 -6.86
N ARG A 68 3.52 0.86 -6.04
CA ARG A 68 3.73 2.30 -6.32
C ARG A 68 4.63 2.52 -7.53
N ALA A 69 5.76 1.82 -7.62
CA ALA A 69 6.66 1.94 -8.77
C ALA A 69 5.99 1.47 -10.05
N ARG A 70 5.27 0.34 -9.99
CA ARG A 70 4.53 -0.22 -11.13
C ARG A 70 3.41 0.73 -11.59
N TYR A 71 2.66 1.33 -10.66
CA TYR A 71 1.64 2.32 -10.99
C TYR A 71 2.26 3.59 -11.59
N ASN A 72 3.34 4.09 -11.00
CA ASN A 72 4.03 5.27 -11.53
C ASN A 72 4.60 5.04 -12.94
N LEU A 73 5.01 3.80 -13.27
CA LEU A 73 5.37 3.42 -14.64
C LEU A 73 4.17 3.52 -15.59
N ALA A 74 2.99 3.05 -15.18
CA ALA A 74 1.76 3.21 -15.96
C ALA A 74 1.42 4.70 -16.17
N CYS A 75 1.58 5.55 -15.14
CA CYS A 75 1.38 6.99 -15.25
C CYS A 75 2.38 7.68 -16.19
N VAL A 76 3.65 7.23 -16.21
CA VAL A 76 4.64 7.71 -17.19
C VAL A 76 4.19 7.36 -18.61
N TYR A 77 3.79 6.11 -18.84
CA TYR A 77 3.27 5.69 -20.15
C TYR A 77 2.02 6.48 -20.56
N SER A 78 1.10 6.74 -19.63
CA SER A 78 -0.07 7.58 -19.90
C SER A 78 0.33 9.02 -20.26
N SER A 79 1.23 9.61 -19.48
CA SER A 79 1.70 11.00 -19.66
C SER A 79 2.57 11.21 -20.90
N SER A 80 3.24 10.16 -21.37
CA SER A 80 4.04 10.15 -22.60
C SER A 80 3.27 9.60 -23.82
N ASP A 81 1.94 9.57 -23.76
CA ASP A 81 1.02 9.12 -24.80
C ASP A 81 1.16 7.64 -25.27
N GLN A 82 1.82 6.80 -24.47
CA GLN A 82 1.98 5.36 -24.72
C GLN A 82 0.80 4.56 -24.13
N ALA A 83 -0.40 4.74 -24.68
CA ALA A 83 -1.65 4.17 -24.14
C ALA A 83 -1.63 2.66 -23.92
N GLU A 84 -1.20 1.92 -24.94
CA GLU A 84 -1.19 0.45 -24.89
C GLU A 84 -0.35 -0.07 -23.72
N ARG A 85 0.82 0.54 -23.49
CA ARG A 85 1.71 0.17 -22.39
C ARG A 85 1.13 0.57 -21.04
N ALA A 86 0.52 1.75 -20.96
CA ALA A 86 -0.14 2.20 -19.73
C ALA A 86 -1.24 1.22 -19.30
N PHE A 87 -2.11 0.83 -20.23
CA PHE A 87 -3.19 -0.13 -19.98
C PHE A 87 -2.66 -1.53 -19.67
N ALA A 88 -1.65 -2.02 -20.40
CA ALA A 88 -1.03 -3.32 -20.12
C ALA A 88 -0.43 -3.38 -18.71
N VAL A 89 0.15 -2.29 -18.19
CA VAL A 89 0.64 -2.24 -16.81
C VAL A 89 -0.53 -2.16 -15.81
N LEU A 90 -1.54 -1.34 -16.09
CA LEU A 90 -2.68 -1.13 -15.19
C LEU A 90 -3.56 -2.40 -15.04
N GLU A 91 -3.72 -3.19 -16.11
CA GLU A 91 -4.40 -4.50 -16.10
C GLU A 91 -3.81 -5.48 -15.07
N GLN A 92 -2.51 -5.38 -14.76
CA GLN A 92 -1.87 -6.28 -13.80
C GLN A 92 -2.38 -6.09 -12.36
N PHE A 93 -3.05 -4.98 -12.08
CA PHE A 93 -3.68 -4.74 -10.78
C PHE A 93 -5.07 -5.37 -10.67
N LYS A 94 -5.65 -5.94 -11.74
CA LYS A 94 -6.89 -6.72 -11.66
C LYS A 94 -6.62 -8.10 -11.08
N ARG A 95 -6.41 -8.14 -9.77
CA ARG A 95 -6.14 -9.37 -9.01
C ARG A 95 -7.25 -9.61 -8.00
N PRO A 96 -7.87 -10.81 -7.98
CA PRO A 96 -8.80 -11.15 -6.91
C PRO A 96 -8.10 -11.08 -5.56
N ASP A 97 -8.84 -10.68 -4.54
CA ASP A 97 -8.38 -10.57 -3.13
C ASP A 97 -7.18 -9.65 -2.90
N CYS A 98 -6.89 -8.73 -3.84
CA CYS A 98 -5.81 -7.76 -3.71
C CYS A 98 -6.34 -6.36 -3.38
N ARG A 99 -6.67 -6.13 -2.10
CA ARG A 99 -7.11 -4.80 -1.62
C ARG A 99 -6.13 -3.68 -2.01
N ALA A 100 -4.82 -3.95 -1.94
CA ALA A 100 -3.80 -2.98 -2.32
C ALA A 100 -3.76 -2.69 -3.83
N CYS A 101 -4.18 -3.64 -4.67
CA CYS A 101 -4.33 -3.42 -6.10
C CYS A 101 -5.60 -2.60 -6.40
N ASP A 102 -6.70 -2.88 -5.70
CA ASP A 102 -7.93 -2.08 -5.81
C ASP A 102 -7.67 -0.61 -5.45
N ALA A 103 -6.88 -0.35 -4.41
CA ALA A 103 -6.47 1.00 -4.03
C ALA A 103 -5.76 1.73 -5.18
N VAL A 104 -4.90 1.03 -5.93
CA VAL A 104 -4.21 1.59 -7.11
C VAL A 104 -5.18 1.90 -8.23
N LEU A 105 -6.16 1.03 -8.49
CA LEU A 105 -7.13 1.25 -9.55
C LEU A 105 -8.13 2.36 -9.19
N VAL A 106 -8.54 2.49 -7.92
CA VAL A 106 -9.29 3.65 -7.43
C VAL A 106 -8.50 4.93 -7.67
N LYS A 107 -7.22 4.93 -7.28
CA LYS A 107 -6.32 6.07 -7.51
C LYS A 107 -6.25 6.47 -8.99
N ALA A 108 -6.19 5.50 -9.89
CA ALA A 108 -6.13 5.76 -11.33
C ALA A 108 -7.34 6.54 -11.87
N LYS A 109 -8.52 6.38 -11.28
CA LYS A 109 -9.73 7.12 -11.67
C LYS A 109 -9.66 8.60 -11.31
N GLU A 110 -8.85 8.96 -10.31
CA GLU A 110 -8.78 10.30 -9.72
C GLU A 110 -7.53 11.07 -10.17
N ASP A 111 -6.44 10.34 -10.50
CA ASP A 111 -5.16 10.94 -10.87
C ASP A 111 -5.21 11.62 -12.25
N ARG A 112 -4.72 12.85 -12.30
CA ARG A 112 -4.69 13.70 -13.51
C ARG A 112 -3.90 13.08 -14.67
N GLU A 113 -2.95 12.20 -14.36
CA GLU A 113 -2.13 11.47 -15.35
C GLU A 113 -3.00 10.60 -16.27
N TRP A 114 -4.24 10.30 -15.88
CA TRP A 114 -5.22 9.54 -16.65
C TRP A 114 -6.33 10.40 -17.25
N ALA A 115 -6.34 11.72 -17.05
CA ALA A 115 -7.44 12.60 -17.46
C ALA A 115 -7.80 12.46 -18.95
N ALA A 116 -6.80 12.37 -19.82
CA ALA A 116 -6.97 12.17 -21.27
C ALA A 116 -7.50 10.78 -21.67
N ARG A 117 -7.56 9.83 -20.72
CA ARG A 117 -7.88 8.42 -20.95
C ARG A 117 -9.13 7.95 -20.21
N THR A 118 -9.78 8.83 -19.45
CA THR A 118 -10.98 8.51 -18.65
C THR A 118 -12.18 8.02 -19.50
N GLN A 119 -12.22 8.37 -20.79
CA GLN A 119 -13.26 7.94 -21.73
C GLN A 119 -12.81 6.79 -22.65
N ASP A 120 -11.56 6.31 -22.53
CA ASP A 120 -11.08 5.19 -23.33
C ASP A 120 -11.77 3.90 -22.86
N PRO A 121 -12.45 3.13 -23.75
CA PRO A 121 -13.14 1.90 -23.36
C PRO A 121 -12.25 0.88 -22.66
N ARG A 122 -10.95 0.85 -22.98
CA ARG A 122 -9.98 -0.05 -22.34
C ARG A 122 -9.70 0.37 -20.91
N PHE A 123 -9.52 1.68 -20.67
CA PHE A 123 -9.37 2.20 -19.33
C PHE A 123 -10.61 1.89 -18.49
N LEU A 124 -11.80 2.16 -19.04
CA LEU A 124 -13.07 1.86 -18.39
C LEU A 124 -13.18 0.38 -18.04
N ALA A 125 -12.83 -0.54 -18.94
CA ALA A 125 -12.85 -1.98 -18.68
C ALA A 125 -11.87 -2.44 -17.59
N ILE A 126 -10.76 -1.70 -17.37
CA ILE A 126 -9.82 -1.99 -16.28
C ILE A 126 -10.40 -1.60 -14.93
N VAL A 127 -11.04 -0.44 -14.86
CA VAL A 127 -11.55 0.15 -13.61
C VAL A 127 -13.03 -0.11 -13.35
N ASP A 128 -13.69 -0.86 -14.24
CA ASP A 128 -15.09 -1.24 -14.12
C ASP A 128 -15.30 -2.25 -12.98
N GLY A 129 -16.49 -2.19 -12.37
CA GLY A 129 -16.88 -3.10 -11.28
C GLY A 129 -16.09 -2.92 -9.97
N LEU A 130 -15.17 -1.95 -9.87
CA LEU A 130 -14.41 -1.69 -8.65
C LEU A 130 -15.31 -1.14 -7.54
N THR A 131 -15.61 -2.01 -6.59
CA THR A 131 -16.35 -1.69 -5.37
C THR A 131 -15.54 -2.09 -4.14
N PRO A 132 -14.35 -1.49 -3.93
CA PRO A 132 -13.53 -1.90 -2.81
C PRO A 132 -14.27 -1.62 -1.50
N ALA A 133 -14.30 -2.64 -0.63
CA ALA A 133 -14.98 -2.55 0.64
C ALA A 133 -14.43 -1.37 1.44
N LYS A 134 -15.31 -0.44 1.83
CA LYS A 134 -14.93 0.70 2.66
C LYS A 134 -14.31 0.22 3.96
N THR A 135 -13.23 0.89 4.38
CA THR A 135 -12.57 0.58 5.65
C THR A 135 -13.43 1.02 6.82
N ASP A 136 -13.97 0.08 7.58
CA ASP A 136 -14.51 0.36 8.92
C ASP A 136 -13.35 0.48 9.91
N MET A 137 -12.78 1.69 10.02
CA MET A 137 -11.62 1.95 10.88
C MET A 137 -11.89 1.56 12.34
N LYS A 138 -13.13 1.72 12.84
CA LYS A 138 -13.49 1.36 14.21
C LYS A 138 -13.43 -0.15 14.40
N GLN A 139 -13.97 -0.92 13.46
CA GLN A 139 -13.90 -2.38 13.50
C GLN A 139 -12.47 -2.88 13.37
N VAL A 140 -11.69 -2.35 12.42
CA VAL A 140 -10.29 -2.75 12.22
C VAL A 140 -9.44 -2.42 13.46
N THR A 141 -9.67 -1.26 14.09
CA THR A 141 -8.98 -0.89 15.33
C THR A 141 -9.27 -1.88 16.47
N LYS A 142 -10.52 -2.33 16.63
CA LYS A 142 -10.88 -3.36 17.62
C LYS A 142 -10.18 -4.71 17.37
N LEU A 143 -10.14 -5.14 16.12
CA LEU A 143 -9.43 -6.35 15.72
C LEU A 143 -7.94 -6.22 16.03
N LEU A 144 -7.35 -5.06 15.73
CA LEU A 144 -5.94 -4.79 16.00
C LEU A 144 -5.61 -4.80 17.50
N ILE A 145 -6.43 -4.16 18.34
CA ILE A 145 -6.25 -4.21 19.80
C ILE A 145 -6.33 -5.66 20.29
N THR A 146 -7.26 -6.46 19.75
CA THR A 146 -7.37 -7.89 20.07
C THR A 146 -6.11 -8.65 19.64
N ALA A 147 -5.57 -8.37 18.46
CA ALA A 147 -4.34 -8.98 17.95
C ALA A 147 -3.13 -8.62 18.82
N LEU A 148 -2.97 -7.34 19.15
CA LEU A 148 -1.92 -6.86 20.05
C LEU A 148 -1.98 -7.54 21.42
N ARG A 149 -3.19 -7.80 21.95
CA ARG A 149 -3.37 -8.44 23.26
C ARG A 149 -3.19 -9.96 23.26
N THR A 150 -3.61 -10.62 22.19
CA THR A 150 -3.82 -12.08 22.18
C THR A 150 -3.01 -12.84 21.15
N GLY A 151 -2.40 -12.14 20.19
CA GLY A 151 -1.76 -12.73 19.01
C GLY A 151 -2.73 -13.25 17.96
N LYS A 152 -4.05 -13.16 18.15
CA LYS A 152 -5.05 -13.59 17.16
C LYS A 152 -5.26 -12.51 16.11
N THR A 153 -5.04 -12.85 14.84
CA THR A 153 -4.98 -11.87 13.74
C THR A 153 -6.13 -11.96 12.74
N ASP A 154 -7.13 -12.80 13.01
CA ASP A 154 -8.22 -13.11 12.09
C ASP A 154 -8.88 -11.84 11.51
N GLY A 155 -8.84 -11.68 10.18
CA GLY A 155 -9.51 -10.60 9.46
C GLY A 155 -8.71 -9.30 9.36
N LEU A 156 -7.45 -9.28 9.81
CA LEU A 156 -6.54 -8.13 9.65
C LEU A 156 -5.71 -8.19 8.37
N GLU A 157 -5.58 -9.36 7.75
CA GLU A 157 -4.74 -9.59 6.56
C GLU A 157 -5.01 -8.56 5.45
N PRO A 158 -6.27 -8.21 5.09
CA PRO A 158 -6.52 -7.24 4.04
C PRO A 158 -6.05 -5.83 4.38
N TYR A 159 -5.92 -5.49 5.66
CA TYR A 159 -5.61 -4.13 6.15
C TYR A 159 -4.13 -3.92 6.44
N VAL A 160 -3.29 -4.93 6.20
CA VAL A 160 -1.83 -4.81 6.28
C VAL A 160 -1.28 -4.66 4.86
N HIS A 161 -0.74 -3.48 4.54
CA HIS A 161 -0.20 -3.24 3.21
C HIS A 161 1.10 -4.06 3.00
N PRO A 162 1.29 -4.74 1.86
CA PRO A 162 2.43 -5.63 1.65
C PRO A 162 3.79 -4.91 1.64
N ARG A 163 3.81 -3.59 1.36
CA ARG A 163 5.04 -2.80 1.16
C ARG A 163 5.11 -1.47 1.90
N HIS A 164 4.03 -1.07 2.56
CA HIS A 164 3.98 0.19 3.30
C HIS A 164 4.12 -0.18 4.76
N PRO A 165 5.10 0.38 5.48
CA PRO A 165 5.36 -0.04 6.84
C PRO A 165 4.25 0.43 7.76
N ILE A 166 3.94 -0.39 8.76
CA ILE A 166 3.29 0.05 9.98
C ILE A 166 4.36 0.66 10.86
N ALA A 167 4.24 1.95 11.16
CA ALA A 167 5.04 2.62 12.18
C ALA A 167 4.50 2.24 13.56
N HIS A 168 5.38 1.86 14.46
CA HIS A 168 5.03 1.52 15.83
C HIS A 168 5.87 2.33 16.80
N SER A 169 5.21 3.05 17.71
CA SER A 169 5.84 3.86 18.75
C SER A 169 5.26 3.54 20.12
N VAL A 170 6.08 3.70 21.14
CA VAL A 170 5.64 3.82 22.53
C VAL A 170 5.90 5.25 22.94
N LEU A 171 4.86 5.97 23.36
CA LEU A 171 4.96 7.36 23.80
C LEU A 171 5.95 7.44 24.96
N ALA A 172 7.01 8.21 24.77
CA ALA A 172 7.84 8.66 25.89
C ALA A 172 7.36 10.04 26.36
N TYR A 173 7.39 10.32 27.66
CA TYR A 173 7.13 11.68 28.17
C TYR A 173 8.43 12.52 28.12
N SER A 174 9.11 12.51 26.98
CA SER A 174 10.41 13.15 26.74
C SER A 174 10.39 13.94 25.42
N PRO A 175 11.09 15.10 25.33
CA PRO A 175 11.23 15.83 24.07
C PRO A 175 11.95 15.02 22.98
N ASP A 176 12.80 14.06 23.37
CA ASP A 176 13.53 13.20 22.44
C ASP A 176 12.82 11.86 22.28
N GLN A 177 11.78 11.82 21.45
CA GLN A 177 11.14 10.56 21.05
C GLN A 177 12.10 9.72 20.19
N PRO A 178 12.28 8.43 20.47
CA PRO A 178 12.96 7.56 19.52
C PRO A 178 12.16 7.47 18.21
N PRO A 179 12.81 7.24 17.07
CA PRO A 179 12.10 6.98 15.83
C PRO A 179 11.26 5.70 15.97
N PRO A 180 10.07 5.64 15.34
CA PRO A 180 9.22 4.47 15.42
C PRO A 180 9.87 3.26 14.74
N ASP A 181 9.62 2.08 15.31
CA ASP A 181 9.89 0.81 14.65
C ASP A 181 9.02 0.68 13.40
N ARG A 182 9.52 -0.04 12.39
CA ARG A 182 8.83 -0.22 11.10
C ARG A 182 8.64 -1.69 10.78
N TYR A 183 7.39 -2.07 10.60
CA TYR A 183 7.01 -3.45 10.27
C TYR A 183 6.43 -3.50 8.86
N TYR A 184 7.07 -4.27 7.98
CA TYR A 184 6.67 -4.40 6.58
C TYR A 184 5.94 -5.71 6.32
N GLY A 185 4.85 -5.63 5.56
CA GLY A 185 4.10 -6.80 5.12
C GLY A 185 3.50 -7.61 6.26
N TRP A 186 2.96 -8.79 5.92
CA TRP A 186 2.31 -9.63 6.90
C TRP A 186 3.31 -10.23 7.88
N SER A 187 4.48 -10.65 7.40
CA SER A 187 5.55 -11.18 8.26
C SER A 187 6.03 -10.17 9.30
N GLY A 188 6.16 -8.89 8.93
CA GLY A 188 6.47 -7.81 9.86
C GLY A 188 5.35 -7.59 10.87
N PHE A 189 4.11 -7.53 10.41
CA PHE A 189 2.95 -7.39 11.29
C PHE A 189 2.89 -8.52 12.34
N LEU A 190 3.14 -9.77 11.94
CA LEU A 190 3.18 -10.90 12.89
C LEU A 190 4.31 -10.79 13.92
N LYS A 191 5.44 -10.14 13.60
CA LYS A 191 6.49 -9.87 14.60
C LYS A 191 6.03 -8.87 15.66
N LEU A 192 5.19 -7.91 15.27
CA LEU A 192 4.61 -6.93 16.17
C LEU A 192 3.55 -7.55 17.08
N VAL A 193 2.59 -8.30 16.53
CA VAL A 193 1.42 -8.75 17.30
C VAL A 193 1.48 -10.21 17.77
N GLY A 194 2.29 -11.06 17.13
CA GLY A 194 2.12 -12.52 17.17
C GLY A 194 2.37 -13.20 18.52
N LYS A 195 3.03 -12.54 19.48
CA LYS A 195 3.15 -13.05 20.86
C LYS A 195 1.97 -12.66 21.75
N GLY A 196 1.25 -11.60 21.39
CA GLY A 196 0.30 -10.92 22.25
C GLY A 196 0.99 -10.29 23.48
N ASP A 197 0.45 -9.18 23.96
CA ASP A 197 0.81 -8.58 25.23
C ASP A 197 -0.47 -8.37 26.07
N ARG A 198 -0.63 -9.22 27.08
CA ARG A 198 -1.82 -9.19 27.95
C ARG A 198 -1.88 -7.97 28.86
N SER A 199 -0.79 -7.20 28.97
CA SER A 199 -0.79 -5.93 29.70
C SER A 199 -1.45 -4.80 28.92
N ILE A 200 -1.61 -4.95 27.59
CA ILE A 200 -2.38 -3.99 26.78
C ILE A 200 -3.86 -4.06 27.21
N GLU A 201 -4.38 -2.94 27.69
CA GLU A 201 -5.80 -2.81 28.02
C GLU A 201 -6.63 -2.47 26.77
N ASP A 202 -7.86 -2.98 26.74
CA ASP A 202 -8.84 -2.61 25.73
C ASP A 202 -9.88 -1.67 26.35
N ASN A 203 -9.64 -0.37 26.17
CA ASN A 203 -10.56 0.67 26.62
C ASN A 203 -11.57 1.08 25.55
N GLY A 204 -11.63 0.31 24.46
CA GLY A 204 -12.49 0.57 23.32
C GLY A 204 -12.09 1.80 22.50
N VAL A 205 -12.62 1.84 21.28
CA VAL A 205 -12.41 2.94 20.34
C VAL A 205 -13.37 4.09 20.69
N ARG A 206 -12.83 5.24 21.12
CA ARG A 206 -13.62 6.43 21.48
C ARG A 206 -14.09 7.20 20.26
N SER A 207 -13.16 7.55 19.39
CA SER A 207 -13.41 8.35 18.20
C SER A 207 -12.54 7.88 17.05
N CYS A 208 -13.02 8.10 15.83
CA CYS A 208 -12.22 8.01 14.62
C CYS A 208 -12.49 9.28 13.82
N THR A 209 -11.45 10.03 13.50
CA THR A 209 -11.52 11.27 12.71
C THR A 209 -10.44 11.25 11.65
N ASP A 210 -10.78 11.74 10.47
CA ASP A 210 -9.91 11.77 9.28
C ASP A 210 -9.39 10.38 8.91
N SER A 211 -8.23 10.00 9.45
CA SER A 211 -7.54 8.73 9.17
C SER A 211 -6.99 8.08 10.43
N CYS A 212 -7.39 8.52 11.63
CA CYS A 212 -6.93 7.95 12.89
C CYS A 212 -8.10 7.65 13.83
N CYS A 213 -7.97 6.55 14.57
CA CYS A 213 -8.82 6.21 15.70
C CYS A 213 -8.04 6.39 16.99
N HIS A 214 -8.67 7.01 17.98
CA HIS A 214 -8.15 7.15 19.33
C HIS A 214 -8.91 6.21 20.26
N THR A 215 -8.17 5.51 21.12
CA THR A 215 -8.78 4.71 22.18
C THR A 215 -8.88 5.54 23.45
N GLY A 216 -9.78 5.13 24.35
CA GLY A 216 -10.12 5.93 25.50
C GLY A 216 -9.24 5.72 26.72
N GLY A 217 -8.76 6.82 27.30
CA GLY A 217 -8.39 6.88 28.72
C GLY A 217 -6.92 7.16 28.94
N ARG A 218 -6.62 8.28 29.63
CA ARG A 218 -5.43 8.32 30.48
C ARG A 218 -5.72 7.29 31.56
N GLY A 219 -5.30 6.04 31.33
CA GLY A 219 -5.30 5.06 32.39
C GLY A 219 -4.40 5.62 33.47
N ASP A 220 -4.89 5.73 34.70
CA ASP A 220 -4.10 6.25 35.81
C ASP A 220 -2.86 5.38 36.09
N SER A 221 -2.67 4.23 35.40
CA SER A 221 -1.53 3.31 35.56
C SER A 221 -1.31 2.25 34.45
N SER A 222 -1.87 2.36 33.23
CA SER A 222 -1.92 1.22 32.28
C SER A 222 -1.38 1.44 30.86
N TYR A 223 -0.82 0.37 30.30
CA TYR A 223 -0.29 0.27 28.93
C TYR A 223 -1.45 0.14 27.93
N VAL A 224 -1.71 1.17 27.12
CA VAL A 224 -2.89 1.25 26.23
C VAL A 224 -2.50 1.57 24.79
N VAL A 225 -3.34 1.18 23.83
CA VAL A 225 -3.21 1.65 22.44
C VAL A 225 -3.74 3.07 22.34
N ASP A 226 -2.93 4.12 22.40
CA ASP A 226 -3.43 5.50 22.33
C ASP A 226 -4.10 5.80 20.99
N LYS A 227 -3.41 5.44 19.90
CA LYS A 227 -3.77 5.86 18.55
C LYS A 227 -3.46 4.77 17.53
N VAL A 228 -4.39 4.60 16.59
CA VAL A 228 -4.21 3.77 15.39
C VAL A 228 -4.54 4.62 14.18
N CYS A 229 -3.57 4.85 13.31
CA CYS A 229 -3.80 5.56 12.06
C CYS A 229 -3.77 4.63 10.85
N PHE A 230 -4.45 5.09 9.82
CA PHE A 230 -4.63 4.42 8.56
C PHE A 230 -4.15 5.32 7.42
N SER A 231 -3.66 4.71 6.35
CA SER A 231 -3.29 5.43 5.12
C SER A 231 -3.74 4.64 3.89
N GLY A 232 -4.02 5.33 2.80
CA GLY A 232 -4.52 4.68 1.59
C GLY A 232 -5.04 5.66 0.54
N THR A 233 -5.92 5.19 -0.34
CA THR A 233 -6.54 6.01 -1.38
C THR A 233 -8.04 5.77 -1.41
N GLY A 234 -8.82 6.86 -1.44
CA GLY A 234 -10.26 6.81 -1.26
C GLY A 234 -10.64 6.08 0.03
N ASP A 235 -11.55 5.11 -0.10
CA ASP A 235 -12.04 4.29 1.02
C ASP A 235 -11.14 3.07 1.33
N VAL A 236 -10.05 2.86 0.58
CA VAL A 236 -9.15 1.71 0.71
C VAL A 236 -7.96 2.07 1.58
N LEU A 237 -8.11 1.84 2.89
CA LEU A 237 -7.11 2.18 3.88
C LEU A 237 -6.45 0.93 4.49
N PHE A 238 -5.22 1.12 4.93
CA PHE A 238 -4.36 0.14 5.59
C PHE A 238 -3.86 0.71 6.91
N ILE A 239 -3.62 -0.14 7.90
CA ILE A 239 -2.97 0.26 9.15
C ILE A 239 -1.59 0.83 8.80
N SER A 240 -1.30 2.04 9.28
CA SER A 240 -0.05 2.75 8.98
C SER A 240 0.71 3.18 10.21
N GLU A 241 0.01 3.37 11.33
CA GLU A 241 0.63 3.78 12.59
C GLU A 241 -0.10 3.15 13.77
N ILE A 242 0.67 2.73 14.76
CA ILE A 242 0.20 2.23 16.04
C ILE A 242 1.05 2.91 17.11
N GLU A 243 0.40 3.61 18.02
CA GLU A 243 1.04 4.29 19.12
C GLU A 243 0.50 3.76 20.44
N LEU A 244 1.41 3.35 21.32
CA LEU A 244 1.09 2.84 22.65
C LEU A 244 1.44 3.91 23.70
N ASP A 245 0.53 4.18 24.63
CA ASP A 245 0.81 4.98 25.82
C ASP A 245 1.16 4.03 26.97
N PRO A 246 2.37 4.12 27.56
CA PRO A 246 2.74 3.26 28.66
C PRO A 246 2.05 3.59 29.99
N GLY A 247 1.30 4.70 30.05
CA GLY A 247 0.73 5.23 31.29
C GLY A 247 1.77 6.01 32.12
N PRO A 248 1.33 6.67 33.21
CA PRO A 248 2.25 7.31 34.14
C PRO A 248 3.12 6.26 34.85
N ILE A 249 4.44 6.49 34.87
CA ILE A 249 5.44 5.72 35.62
C ILE A 249 5.35 6.06 37.11
#